data_AF-A0AAX3PPA8-F1
#
_entry.id   AF-A0AAX3PPA8-F1
#
_cell.length_a   1.000
_cell.length_b   1.000
_cell.length_c   1.000
_cell.angle_alpha   90.00
_cell.angle_beta   90.00
_cell.angle_gamma   90.00
#
_symmetry.space_group_name_H-M   'P 1'
#
loop_
_entity.id
_entity.type
_entity.pdbx_description
1 polymer ?
#
loop_
_entity_poly.entity_id
_entity_poly.type
_entity_poly.pdbx_seq_one_letter_code
_entity_poly.pdbx_strand_id
1 'polypeptide(L)'
;MNQICRIAVPLACLLTTHLCYADSTTSKRWAVSAGWMHVMPQGKANSTHVTTSVVEGGSYGVGSSLWGSDIANYETNASEIKGMGGLLLNTFIKNGKADPNYKVPASLTTGARSDITGISDYTAQGGMEVADTDTLGLTLSYFVNDHVSLELVGGIPPKIDIDGVGEIRALALSTANTPGKGTPPTYLNGLKLLKDTLITDLGAHGKVAEVTAWTPAATVKYHFGASGQTKFRPFVGAGVVYGHFNKLKLNDGVEQDLIQAGYMIDNILNDRAGEALHGGQGSSTATPKVKVKTSDAFAPVLTAGFTFDLTDRWFTTGSLSYMPNFNNVATVTVTDTSTSTQLIKSTTKIDLDPLVTYLGVGYRF
;
A
#
# COMPACT_ATOMS: atom_id res chain seq x y z
N MET A 1 -9.50 25.12 -10.32
CA MET A 1 -8.55 25.37 -11.44
C MET A 1 -7.51 24.26 -11.43
N ASN A 2 -7.65 23.29 -12.33
CA ASN A 2 -6.89 22.03 -12.31
C ASN A 2 -5.38 22.27 -12.50
N GLN A 3 -4.56 21.52 -11.77
CA GLN A 3 -3.08 21.52 -11.88
C GLN A 3 -2.58 21.32 -13.31
N ILE A 4 -3.39 20.71 -14.17
CA ILE A 4 -3.17 20.56 -15.62
C ILE A 4 -2.85 21.91 -16.29
N CYS A 5 -3.56 22.99 -15.95
CA CYS A 5 -3.32 24.31 -16.56
C CYS A 5 -2.03 24.99 -16.07
N ARG A 6 -1.49 24.58 -14.91
CA ARG A 6 -0.29 25.22 -14.33
C ARG A 6 1.02 24.69 -14.91
N ILE A 7 1.03 23.49 -15.49
CA ILE A 7 2.23 22.89 -16.10
C ILE A 7 2.16 22.95 -17.63
N ALA A 8 1.00 22.64 -18.23
CA ALA A 8 0.86 22.56 -19.67
C ALA A 8 1.01 23.93 -20.37
N VAL A 9 0.52 25.01 -19.75
CA VAL A 9 0.56 26.37 -20.33
C VAL A 9 1.97 26.96 -20.35
N PRO A 10 2.77 26.95 -19.26
CA PRO A 10 4.15 27.43 -19.35
C PRO A 10 5.04 26.54 -20.22
N LEU A 11 4.83 25.22 -20.26
CA LEU A 11 5.59 24.32 -21.15
C LEU A 11 5.26 24.58 -22.63
N ALA A 12 3.98 24.79 -22.97
CA ALA A 12 3.56 25.17 -24.31
C ALA A 12 4.07 26.57 -24.73
N CYS A 13 4.11 27.53 -23.80
CA CYS A 13 4.63 28.89 -24.06
C CYS A 13 6.17 28.95 -24.15
N LEU A 14 6.89 28.06 -23.46
CA LEU A 14 8.34 27.89 -23.64
C LEU A 14 8.66 27.19 -24.96
N LEU A 15 7.84 26.21 -25.37
CA LEU A 15 7.97 25.54 -26.66
C LEU A 15 7.78 26.50 -27.84
N THR A 16 6.81 27.43 -27.78
CA THR A 16 6.55 28.36 -28.89
C THR A 16 7.62 29.44 -29.08
N THR A 17 8.31 29.86 -28.01
CA THR A 17 9.33 30.92 -28.10
C THR A 17 10.69 30.41 -28.60
N HIS A 18 11.03 29.13 -28.36
CA HIS A 18 12.27 28.52 -28.85
C HIS A 18 12.17 27.92 -30.26
N LEU A 19 10.97 27.57 -30.74
CA LEU A 19 10.77 27.07 -32.11
C LEU A 19 10.96 28.16 -33.19
N CYS A 20 10.87 29.44 -32.82
CA CYS A 20 11.04 30.56 -33.77
C CYS A 20 12.52 30.94 -34.01
N TYR A 21 13.46 30.42 -33.22
CA TYR A 21 14.88 30.82 -33.24
C TYR A 21 15.86 29.71 -33.72
N ALA A 22 15.36 28.65 -34.35
CA ALA A 22 16.18 27.60 -34.93
C ALA A 22 16.35 27.79 -36.44
N ASP A 23 17.03 28.86 -36.85
CA ASP A 23 17.49 29.02 -38.24
C ASP A 23 19.01 29.24 -38.30
N SER A 24 19.63 28.60 -39.29
CA SER A 24 21.04 28.61 -39.69
C SER A 24 22.07 27.88 -38.79
N THR A 25 22.14 26.54 -38.89
CA THR A 25 23.40 25.72 -38.95
C THR A 25 23.07 24.22 -38.78
N THR A 26 22.88 23.52 -39.91
CA THR A 26 23.14 22.08 -40.19
C THR A 26 22.64 20.96 -39.26
N SER A 27 22.02 21.22 -38.11
CA SER A 27 21.63 20.19 -37.11
C SER A 27 20.23 20.45 -36.57
N LYS A 28 19.33 19.47 -36.74
CA LYS A 28 17.95 19.51 -36.22
C LYS A 28 18.00 19.44 -34.70
N ARG A 29 17.58 20.52 -34.03
CA ARG A 29 17.83 20.70 -32.59
C ARG A 29 16.75 20.11 -31.71
N TRP A 30 15.54 19.95 -32.22
CA TRP A 30 14.40 19.45 -31.45
C TRP A 30 13.80 18.21 -32.10
N ALA A 31 13.40 17.26 -31.28
CA ALA A 31 12.60 16.13 -31.71
C ALA A 31 11.48 15.84 -30.71
N VAL A 32 10.35 15.40 -31.23
CA VAL A 32 9.24 14.90 -30.41
C VAL A 32 8.91 13.49 -30.86
N SER A 33 8.52 12.62 -29.94
CA SER A 33 7.99 11.30 -30.30
C SER A 33 6.80 10.91 -29.43
N ALA A 34 5.90 10.12 -30.01
CA ALA A 34 4.76 9.54 -29.34
C ALA A 34 4.75 8.03 -29.61
N GLY A 35 4.45 7.24 -28.58
CA GLY A 35 4.61 5.80 -28.67
C GLY A 35 3.96 5.05 -27.54
N TRP A 36 3.92 3.73 -27.71
CA TRP A 36 3.48 2.80 -26.70
C TRP A 36 4.57 2.59 -25.67
N MET A 37 4.18 2.55 -24.40
CA MET A 37 5.06 2.29 -23.27
C MET A 37 4.48 1.16 -22.44
N HIS A 38 5.23 0.07 -22.31
CA HIS A 38 4.87 -1.06 -21.47
C HIS A 38 5.79 -1.08 -20.25
N VAL A 39 5.20 -0.98 -19.07
CA VAL A 39 5.88 -0.90 -17.78
C VAL A 39 5.73 -2.23 -17.07
N MET A 40 6.85 -2.86 -16.74
CA MET A 40 6.93 -4.13 -16.03
C MET A 40 7.64 -3.93 -14.70
N PRO A 41 6.91 -3.72 -13.58
CA PRO A 41 7.49 -3.74 -12.25
C PRO A 41 8.23 -5.06 -11.98
N GLN A 42 9.37 -4.99 -11.30
CA GLN A 42 10.18 -6.17 -10.94
C GLN A 42 10.27 -6.39 -9.42
N GLY A 43 9.73 -5.46 -8.63
CA GLY A 43 9.70 -5.57 -7.18
C GLY A 43 8.72 -6.64 -6.70
N LYS A 44 8.94 -7.08 -5.47
CA LYS A 44 8.15 -8.14 -4.82
C LYS A 44 7.41 -7.59 -3.61
N ALA A 45 6.41 -8.33 -3.15
CA ALA A 45 5.70 -8.02 -1.93
C ALA A 45 6.67 -7.92 -0.73
N ASN A 46 6.60 -6.78 -0.03
CA ASN A 46 7.25 -6.59 1.26
C ASN A 46 6.25 -6.79 2.40
N SER A 47 6.77 -7.13 3.58
CA SER A 47 5.98 -7.19 4.81
C SER A 47 5.33 -5.84 5.14
N THR A 48 4.17 -5.91 5.78
CA THR A 48 3.39 -4.75 6.21
C THR A 48 3.62 -4.49 7.69
N HIS A 49 4.09 -3.29 8.04
CA HIS A 49 4.20 -2.84 9.43
C HIS A 49 2.87 -2.25 9.88
N VAL A 50 2.36 -2.68 11.03
CA VAL A 50 1.06 -2.26 11.56
C VAL A 50 1.21 -1.76 12.98
N THR A 51 0.57 -0.63 13.25
CA THR A 51 0.43 -0.03 14.58
C THR A 51 -1.03 0.24 14.87
N THR A 52 -1.43 0.13 16.13
CA THR A 52 -2.80 0.41 16.57
C THR A 52 -2.81 1.40 17.74
N SER A 53 -4.00 1.90 18.09
CA SER A 53 -4.18 2.72 19.29
C SER A 53 -4.17 1.92 20.60
N VAL A 54 -4.11 0.58 20.53
CA VAL A 54 -3.97 -0.27 21.72
C VAL A 54 -2.59 -0.07 22.31
N VAL A 55 -2.53 0.19 23.61
CA VAL A 55 -1.28 0.33 24.35
C VAL A 55 -0.77 -1.06 24.69
N GLU A 56 0.51 -1.32 24.42
CA GLU A 56 1.14 -2.60 24.73
C GLU A 56 1.09 -2.88 26.24
N GLY A 57 0.51 -4.02 26.62
CA GLY A 57 0.28 -4.37 28.02
C GLY A 57 -0.79 -3.50 28.70
N GLY A 58 -1.58 -2.76 27.93
CA GLY A 58 -2.69 -1.97 28.45
C GLY A 58 -3.78 -2.87 29.02
N SER A 59 -4.29 -2.50 30.20
CA SER A 59 -5.41 -3.18 30.85
C SER A 59 -6.72 -2.61 30.33
N TYR A 60 -7.54 -3.43 29.69
CA TYR A 60 -8.84 -3.07 29.12
C TYR A 60 -9.96 -3.88 29.76
N GLY A 61 -11.14 -3.28 29.90
CA GLY A 61 -12.34 -3.97 30.33
C GLY A 61 -12.77 -5.04 29.32
N VAL A 62 -13.22 -6.19 29.82
CA VAL A 62 -13.79 -7.25 28.97
C VAL A 62 -15.22 -6.88 28.53
N GLY A 63 -15.94 -6.14 29.37
CA GLY A 63 -17.34 -5.78 29.15
C GLY A 63 -18.33 -6.87 29.59
N SER A 64 -19.58 -6.72 29.19
CA SER A 64 -20.67 -7.64 29.56
C SER A 64 -20.85 -8.82 28.59
N SER A 65 -20.10 -8.83 27.48
CA SER A 65 -20.18 -9.85 26.44
C SER A 65 -18.83 -10.55 26.27
N LEU A 66 -18.81 -11.86 26.48
CA LEU A 66 -17.69 -12.75 26.16
C LEU A 66 -18.30 -14.09 25.74
N TRP A 67 -17.83 -14.67 24.63
CA TRP A 67 -18.37 -15.94 24.15
C TRP A 67 -17.54 -17.10 24.65
N GLY A 68 -18.21 -18.18 25.06
CA GLY A 68 -17.53 -19.41 25.46
C GLY A 68 -16.76 -20.04 24.30
N SER A 69 -17.21 -19.84 23.07
CA SER A 69 -16.57 -20.31 21.84
C SER A 69 -15.21 -19.64 21.62
N ASP A 70 -15.09 -18.34 21.90
CA ASP A 70 -13.80 -17.64 21.83
C ASP A 70 -12.79 -18.27 22.81
N ILE A 71 -13.22 -18.55 24.04
CA ILE A 71 -12.35 -19.19 25.04
C ILE A 71 -12.01 -20.65 24.65
N ALA A 72 -12.92 -21.34 23.97
CA ALA A 72 -12.78 -22.75 23.60
C ALA A 72 -11.92 -22.99 22.36
N ASN A 73 -11.91 -22.05 21.42
CA ASN A 73 -11.31 -22.21 20.09
C ASN A 73 -9.89 -21.63 20.00
N TYR A 74 -9.53 -20.71 20.89
CA TYR A 74 -8.20 -20.11 20.92
C TYR A 74 -7.28 -20.83 21.92
N GLU A 75 -5.97 -20.66 21.73
CA GLU A 75 -4.99 -21.25 22.63
C GLU A 75 -5.06 -20.58 24.01
N THR A 76 -5.15 -21.39 25.06
CA THR A 76 -5.27 -20.89 26.44
C THR A 76 -4.44 -21.73 27.42
N ASN A 77 -4.13 -21.14 28.57
CA ASN A 77 -3.60 -21.88 29.73
C ASN A 77 -4.73 -22.39 30.65
N ALA A 78 -5.90 -22.72 30.10
CA ALA A 78 -7.08 -23.09 30.86
C ALA A 78 -6.87 -24.25 31.85
N SER A 79 -6.00 -25.20 31.50
CA SER A 79 -5.62 -26.34 32.35
C SER A 79 -4.86 -25.94 33.62
N GLU A 80 -4.26 -24.75 33.66
CA GLU A 80 -3.52 -24.22 34.81
C GLU A 80 -4.43 -23.47 35.79
N ILE A 81 -5.64 -23.08 35.36
CA ILE A 81 -6.61 -22.38 36.19
C ILE A 81 -7.29 -23.40 37.12
N LYS A 82 -7.07 -23.24 38.43
CA LYS A 82 -7.55 -24.18 39.47
C LYS A 82 -8.73 -23.63 40.27
N GLY A 83 -9.37 -24.50 41.05
CA GLY A 83 -10.46 -24.13 41.95
C GLY A 83 -11.72 -23.70 41.19
N MET A 84 -12.44 -22.71 41.74
CA MET A 84 -13.69 -22.21 41.16
C MET A 84 -13.50 -21.67 39.74
N GLY A 85 -12.36 -21.02 39.46
CA GLY A 85 -12.01 -20.52 38.13
C GLY A 85 -11.97 -21.63 37.08
N GLY A 86 -11.28 -22.74 37.39
CA GLY A 86 -11.16 -23.88 36.47
C GLY A 86 -12.51 -24.58 36.22
N LEU A 87 -13.34 -24.70 37.26
CA LEU A 87 -14.69 -25.28 37.13
C LEU A 87 -15.59 -24.42 36.21
N LEU A 88 -15.57 -23.11 36.41
CA LEU A 88 -16.33 -22.16 35.58
C LEU A 88 -15.80 -22.16 34.14
N LEU A 89 -14.48 -22.11 33.97
CA LEU A 89 -13.83 -22.11 32.66
C LEU A 89 -14.16 -23.37 31.86
N ASN A 90 -14.09 -24.55 32.47
CA ASN A 90 -14.50 -25.81 31.84
C ASN A 90 -15.97 -25.80 31.43
N THR A 91 -16.84 -25.17 32.23
CA THR A 91 -18.26 -25.02 31.90
C THR A 91 -18.45 -24.10 30.68
N PHE A 92 -17.74 -22.97 30.63
CA PHE A 92 -17.80 -22.04 29.50
C PHE A 92 -17.26 -22.67 28.22
N ILE A 93 -16.15 -23.40 28.29
CA ILE A 93 -15.57 -24.11 27.15
C ILE A 93 -16.54 -25.18 26.65
N LYS A 94 -17.12 -25.97 27.56
CA LYS A 94 -18.08 -27.02 27.20
C LYS A 94 -19.32 -26.43 26.52
N ASN A 95 -19.88 -25.37 27.09
CA ASN A 95 -21.07 -24.71 26.53
C ASN A 95 -20.74 -23.99 25.22
N GLY A 96 -19.59 -23.35 25.10
CA GLY A 96 -19.13 -22.68 23.88
C GLY A 96 -18.85 -23.64 22.72
N LYS A 97 -18.41 -24.87 23.01
CA LYS A 97 -18.30 -25.94 22.00
C LYS A 97 -19.65 -26.49 21.57
N ALA A 98 -20.65 -26.47 22.45
CA ALA A 98 -21.99 -26.95 22.16
C ALA A 98 -22.84 -25.90 21.42
N ASP A 99 -22.69 -24.62 21.79
CA ASP A 99 -23.37 -23.49 21.19
C ASP A 99 -22.37 -22.34 20.98
N PRO A 100 -21.99 -22.05 19.72
CA PRO A 100 -21.09 -20.95 19.39
C PRO A 100 -21.57 -19.57 19.86
N ASN A 101 -22.88 -19.39 20.08
CA ASN A 101 -23.49 -18.14 20.54
C ASN A 101 -23.61 -18.07 22.07
N TYR A 102 -23.16 -19.09 22.80
CA TYR A 102 -23.18 -19.08 24.26
C TYR A 102 -22.33 -17.93 24.81
N LYS A 103 -22.99 -17.02 25.52
CA LYS A 103 -22.35 -15.94 26.26
C LYS A 103 -22.06 -16.35 27.70
N VAL A 104 -20.84 -16.06 28.15
CA VAL A 104 -20.47 -16.15 29.56
C VAL A 104 -21.38 -15.21 30.38
N PRO A 105 -21.90 -15.64 31.54
CA PRO A 105 -22.77 -14.79 32.35
C PRO A 105 -22.14 -13.43 32.65
N ALA A 106 -22.89 -12.35 32.42
CA ALA A 106 -22.40 -10.98 32.60
C ALA A 106 -21.91 -10.71 34.05
N SER A 107 -22.41 -11.44 35.05
CA SER A 107 -21.92 -11.35 36.44
C SER A 107 -20.46 -11.82 36.62
N LEU A 108 -19.91 -12.54 35.64
CA LEU A 108 -18.54 -13.07 35.63
C LEU A 108 -17.61 -12.29 34.68
N THR A 109 -18.14 -11.38 33.87
CA THR A 109 -17.36 -10.58 32.91
C THR A 109 -17.43 -9.08 33.17
N THR A 110 -18.55 -8.59 33.72
CA THR A 110 -18.72 -7.16 34.02
C THR A 110 -17.74 -6.73 35.09
N GLY A 111 -16.88 -5.76 34.77
CA GLY A 111 -15.78 -5.32 35.63
C GLY A 111 -14.51 -6.15 35.52
N ALA A 112 -14.51 -7.24 34.73
CA ALA A 112 -13.31 -7.99 34.42
C ALA A 112 -12.37 -7.16 33.53
N ARG A 113 -11.06 -7.33 33.72
CA ARG A 113 -10.03 -6.68 32.91
C ARG A 113 -9.07 -7.69 32.30
N SER A 114 -8.50 -7.32 31.16
CA SER A 114 -7.47 -8.07 30.45
C SER A 114 -6.34 -7.15 30.00
N ASP A 115 -5.10 -7.55 30.26
CA ASP A 115 -3.93 -6.97 29.61
C ASP A 115 -3.82 -7.51 28.19
N ILE A 116 -3.65 -6.64 27.20
CA ILE A 116 -3.54 -7.00 25.79
C ILE A 116 -2.15 -6.66 25.28
N THR A 117 -1.52 -7.62 24.59
CA THR A 117 -0.15 -7.52 24.05
C THR A 117 -0.08 -8.08 22.63
N GLY A 118 0.90 -7.64 21.85
CA GLY A 118 1.20 -8.17 20.51
C GLY A 118 0.46 -7.49 19.34
N ILE A 119 -0.42 -6.52 19.61
CA ILE A 119 -1.18 -5.80 18.57
C ILE A 119 -0.98 -4.28 18.57
N SER A 120 -0.16 -3.73 19.47
CA SER A 120 0.16 -2.30 19.45
C SER A 120 1.06 -1.91 18.28
N ASP A 121 2.05 -2.76 17.99
CA ASP A 121 3.10 -2.59 16.97
C ASP A 121 3.59 -3.99 16.55
N TYR A 122 3.36 -4.36 15.29
CA TYR A 122 3.76 -5.68 14.77
C TYR A 122 4.01 -5.63 13.25
N THR A 123 4.67 -6.67 12.73
CA THR A 123 4.91 -6.83 11.29
C THR A 123 4.16 -8.06 10.78
N ALA A 124 3.26 -7.83 9.82
CA ALA A 124 2.56 -8.89 9.11
C ALA A 124 3.29 -9.23 7.80
N GLN A 125 3.21 -10.50 7.38
CA GLN A 125 3.94 -10.98 6.19
C GLN A 125 3.25 -10.60 4.87
N GLY A 126 1.95 -10.30 4.89
CA GLY A 126 1.23 -9.85 3.70
C GLY A 126 1.77 -8.54 3.15
N GLY A 127 1.71 -8.39 1.82
CA GLY A 127 2.26 -7.27 1.08
C GLY A 127 1.53 -7.01 -0.23
N MET A 128 2.14 -6.20 -1.09
CA MET A 128 1.56 -5.74 -2.35
C MET A 128 2.58 -5.82 -3.48
N GLU A 129 2.12 -6.24 -4.64
CA GLU A 129 2.87 -6.23 -5.90
C GLU A 129 2.15 -5.36 -6.92
N VAL A 130 2.91 -4.84 -7.87
CA VAL A 130 2.40 -3.89 -8.86
C VAL A 130 2.30 -4.62 -10.19
N ALA A 131 1.10 -4.61 -10.78
CA ALA A 131 0.87 -5.27 -12.05
C ALA A 131 1.50 -4.50 -13.22
N ASP A 132 1.79 -5.22 -14.30
CA ASP A 132 2.21 -4.63 -15.57
C ASP A 132 1.15 -3.67 -16.09
N THR A 133 1.59 -2.60 -16.75
CA THR A 133 0.66 -1.62 -17.31
C THR A 133 1.18 -1.04 -18.61
N ASP A 134 0.22 -0.67 -19.46
CA ASP A 134 0.47 -0.02 -20.73
C ASP A 134 -0.01 1.41 -20.73
N THR A 135 0.75 2.30 -21.36
CA THR A 135 0.34 3.67 -21.58
C THR A 135 0.94 4.29 -22.84
N LEU A 136 0.46 5.50 -23.17
CA LEU A 136 1.04 6.33 -24.21
C LEU A 136 2.12 7.25 -23.63
N GLY A 137 3.34 7.07 -24.13
CA GLY A 137 4.50 7.89 -23.80
C GLY A 137 4.74 8.99 -24.84
N LEU A 138 5.14 10.15 -24.35
CA LEU A 138 5.56 11.31 -25.13
C LEU A 138 7.00 11.67 -24.74
N THR A 139 7.86 11.90 -25.72
CA THR A 139 9.21 12.39 -25.47
C THR A 139 9.46 13.72 -26.16
N LEU A 140 10.23 14.57 -25.52
CA LEU A 140 10.76 15.83 -26.06
C LEU A 140 12.28 15.78 -25.92
N SER A 141 12.98 15.75 -27.05
CA SER A 141 14.44 15.74 -27.11
C SER A 141 14.98 17.06 -27.64
N TYR A 142 16.03 17.56 -26.98
CA TYR A 142 16.87 18.65 -27.44
C TYR A 142 18.28 18.13 -27.72
N PHE A 143 18.74 18.21 -28.96
CA PHE A 143 20.08 17.80 -29.38
C PHE A 143 21.06 18.95 -29.12
N VAL A 144 21.95 18.76 -28.14
CA VAL A 144 23.03 19.70 -27.83
C VAL A 144 24.09 19.64 -28.93
N ASN A 145 24.32 18.45 -29.48
CA ASN A 145 25.15 18.19 -30.65
C ASN A 145 24.67 16.90 -31.34
N ASP A 146 25.38 16.44 -32.38
CA ASP A 146 25.00 15.24 -33.12
C ASP A 146 24.94 13.97 -32.28
N HIS A 147 25.68 13.88 -31.18
CA HIS A 147 25.76 12.67 -30.34
C HIS A 147 25.00 12.83 -29.02
N VAL A 148 24.78 14.03 -28.50
CA VAL A 148 24.23 14.24 -27.15
C VAL A 148 22.88 14.93 -27.21
N SER A 149 21.87 14.33 -26.57
CA SER A 149 20.55 14.92 -26.40
C SER A 149 20.08 14.93 -24.96
N LEU A 150 19.36 15.97 -24.57
CA LEU A 150 18.55 16.03 -23.36
C LEU A 150 17.13 15.61 -23.71
N GLU A 151 16.56 14.64 -23.01
CA GLU A 151 15.21 14.14 -23.26
C GLU A 151 14.35 14.23 -22.01
N LEU A 152 13.16 14.82 -22.17
CA LEU A 152 12.07 14.75 -21.21
C LEU A 152 11.09 13.69 -21.66
N VAL A 153 10.77 12.76 -20.76
CA VAL A 153 9.79 11.69 -20.97
C VAL A 153 8.59 11.97 -20.07
N GLY A 154 7.41 11.97 -20.66
CA GLY A 154 6.14 12.04 -19.98
C GLY A 154 5.11 11.20 -20.71
N GLY A 155 3.84 11.33 -20.35
CA GLY A 155 2.80 10.56 -21.02
C GLY A 155 1.46 10.71 -20.33
N ILE A 156 0.51 9.88 -20.77
CA ILE A 156 -0.75 9.73 -20.06
C ILE A 156 -0.47 8.91 -18.80
N PRO A 157 -0.84 9.39 -17.61
CA PRO A 157 -0.65 8.63 -16.37
C PRO A 157 -1.46 7.33 -16.43
N PRO A 158 -0.82 6.15 -16.37
CA PRO A 158 -1.55 4.89 -16.33
C PRO A 158 -2.29 4.74 -15.01
N LYS A 159 -3.37 3.97 -15.09
CA LYS A 159 -3.95 3.33 -13.91
C LYS A 159 -3.24 2.00 -13.72
N ILE A 160 -2.75 1.78 -12.52
CA ILE A 160 -1.96 0.63 -12.15
C ILE A 160 -2.72 -0.14 -11.09
N ASP A 161 -2.87 -1.43 -11.35
CA ASP A 161 -3.49 -2.36 -10.42
C ASP A 161 -2.43 -2.86 -9.45
N ILE A 162 -2.82 -2.94 -8.18
CA ILE A 162 -1.98 -3.41 -7.10
C ILE A 162 -2.57 -4.73 -6.62
N ASP A 163 -1.80 -5.78 -6.76
CA ASP A 163 -2.18 -7.14 -6.38
C ASP A 163 -1.71 -7.42 -4.95
N GLY A 164 -2.58 -8.10 -4.21
CA GLY A 164 -2.33 -8.50 -2.84
C GLY A 164 -1.59 -9.83 -2.78
N VAL A 165 -0.62 -9.93 -1.88
CA VAL A 165 0.13 -11.17 -1.65
C VAL A 165 0.09 -11.54 -0.17
N GLY A 166 -0.37 -12.74 0.13
CA GLY A 166 -0.42 -13.29 1.49
C GLY A 166 -1.50 -12.68 2.38
N GLU A 167 -1.34 -12.88 3.68
CA GLU A 167 -2.35 -12.52 4.69
C GLU A 167 -1.79 -11.48 5.67
N ILE A 168 -2.66 -10.58 6.12
CA ILE A 168 -2.39 -9.70 7.26
C ILE A 168 -3.04 -10.32 8.49
N ARG A 169 -2.21 -10.75 9.44
CA ARG A 169 -2.64 -11.37 10.69
C ARG A 169 -2.16 -10.60 11.91
N ALA A 170 -3.00 -10.54 12.93
CA ALA A 170 -2.71 -9.92 14.21
C ALA A 170 -2.75 -10.99 15.31
N LEU A 171 -1.63 -11.20 16.00
CA LEU A 171 -1.52 -12.15 17.10
C LEU A 171 -1.66 -11.41 18.44
N ALA A 172 -2.84 -11.53 19.06
CA ALA A 172 -3.12 -10.88 20.33
C ALA A 172 -2.99 -11.87 21.49
N LEU A 173 -2.18 -11.53 22.48
CA LEU A 173 -2.16 -12.23 23.77
C LEU A 173 -2.91 -11.40 24.82
N SER A 174 -4.00 -11.97 25.32
CA SER A 174 -4.87 -11.41 26.34
C SER A 174 -4.67 -12.13 27.67
N THR A 175 -4.32 -11.41 28.74
CA THR A 175 -4.14 -11.98 30.09
C THR A 175 -5.13 -11.34 31.06
N ALA A 176 -6.03 -12.14 31.62
CA ALA A 176 -7.00 -11.66 32.62
C ALA A 176 -6.32 -11.16 33.90
N ASN A 177 -6.59 -9.91 34.28
CA ASN A 177 -5.86 -9.21 35.34
C ASN A 177 -6.74 -8.36 36.28
N THR A 178 -8.00 -8.76 36.44
CA THR A 178 -8.99 -8.04 37.27
C THR A 178 -8.46 -7.79 38.70
N PRO A 179 -8.45 -6.55 39.21
CA PRO A 179 -8.10 -6.27 40.60
C PRO A 179 -9.04 -6.97 41.60
N GLY A 180 -8.50 -7.42 42.74
CA GLY A 180 -9.25 -8.11 43.79
C GLY A 180 -8.92 -9.61 43.92
N LYS A 181 -9.58 -10.29 44.86
CA LYS A 181 -9.37 -11.74 45.10
C LYS A 181 -10.66 -12.43 45.57
N GLY A 182 -10.92 -13.61 45.00
CA GLY A 182 -11.86 -14.59 45.57
C GLY A 182 -13.34 -14.35 45.30
N THR A 183 -13.68 -13.42 44.41
CA THR A 183 -15.07 -13.15 43.98
C THR A 183 -15.14 -12.98 42.45
N PRO A 184 -16.30 -13.14 41.81
CA PRO A 184 -16.49 -12.64 40.44
C PRO A 184 -16.06 -11.17 40.32
N PRO A 185 -15.43 -10.74 39.22
CA PRO A 185 -14.99 -11.53 38.07
C PRO A 185 -13.54 -12.05 38.19
N THR A 186 -12.92 -11.99 39.37
CA THR A 186 -11.49 -12.36 39.60
C THR A 186 -11.19 -13.86 39.50
N TYR A 187 -12.21 -14.71 39.38
CA TYR A 187 -12.03 -16.16 39.27
C TYR A 187 -11.23 -16.62 38.04
N LEU A 188 -11.21 -15.81 36.98
CA LEU A 188 -10.48 -16.11 35.74
C LEU A 188 -9.11 -15.43 35.67
N ASN A 189 -8.65 -14.76 36.74
CA ASN A 189 -7.36 -14.10 36.74
C ASN A 189 -6.23 -15.07 36.41
N GLY A 190 -5.30 -14.63 35.56
CA GLY A 190 -4.20 -15.45 35.04
C GLY A 190 -4.57 -16.31 33.83
N LEU A 191 -5.83 -16.29 33.38
CA LEU A 191 -6.21 -16.86 32.09
C LEU A 191 -5.52 -16.07 30.98
N LYS A 192 -4.71 -16.78 30.21
CA LYS A 192 -4.07 -16.30 28.98
C LYS A 192 -4.84 -16.85 27.80
N LEU A 193 -5.08 -16.00 26.82
CA LEU A 193 -5.72 -16.34 25.56
C LEU A 193 -4.91 -15.75 24.42
N LEU A 194 -4.43 -16.60 23.53
CA LEU A 194 -3.69 -16.22 22.34
C LEU A 194 -4.61 -16.36 21.12
N LYS A 195 -4.97 -15.25 20.51
CA LYS A 195 -5.82 -15.21 19.31
C LYS A 195 -5.01 -14.75 18.10
N ASP A 196 -4.86 -15.65 17.14
CA ASP A 196 -4.41 -15.29 15.79
C ASP A 196 -5.61 -14.84 14.96
N THR A 197 -5.67 -13.54 14.66
CA THR A 197 -6.79 -12.93 13.92
C THR A 197 -6.36 -12.64 12.49
N LEU A 198 -7.03 -13.27 11.52
CA LEU A 198 -6.96 -12.82 10.13
C LEU A 198 -7.65 -11.46 10.01
N ILE A 199 -6.86 -10.43 9.67
CA ILE A 199 -7.37 -9.08 9.44
C ILE A 199 -7.87 -8.95 8.01
N THR A 200 -7.05 -9.35 7.04
CA THR A 200 -7.43 -9.39 5.63
C THR A 200 -6.56 -10.39 4.88
N ASP A 201 -7.15 -11.11 3.94
CA ASP A 201 -6.44 -12.01 3.02
C ASP A 201 -6.23 -11.28 1.69
N LEU A 202 -5.06 -10.66 1.53
CA LEU A 202 -4.74 -9.86 0.35
C LEU A 202 -4.66 -10.75 -0.90
N GLY A 203 -4.17 -11.99 -0.76
CA GLY A 203 -4.09 -12.95 -1.85
C GLY A 203 -5.46 -13.42 -2.34
N ALA A 204 -6.41 -13.64 -1.44
CA ALA A 204 -7.77 -14.04 -1.80
C ALA A 204 -8.56 -12.92 -2.51
N HIS A 205 -8.29 -11.66 -2.19
CA HIS A 205 -8.92 -10.51 -2.85
C HIS A 205 -8.35 -10.24 -4.26
N GLY A 206 -7.14 -10.74 -4.56
CA GLY A 206 -6.46 -10.49 -5.84
C GLY A 206 -6.06 -9.02 -5.97
N LYS A 207 -6.78 -8.25 -6.79
CA LYS A 207 -6.56 -6.79 -6.91
C LYS A 207 -7.04 -6.10 -5.63
N VAL A 208 -6.10 -5.60 -4.84
CA VAL A 208 -6.37 -4.92 -3.56
C VAL A 208 -6.48 -3.41 -3.69
N ALA A 209 -5.86 -2.80 -4.71
CA ALA A 209 -6.01 -1.38 -4.99
C ALA A 209 -5.79 -1.01 -6.46
N GLU A 210 -6.19 0.21 -6.83
CA GLU A 210 -5.87 0.88 -8.10
C GLU A 210 -5.27 2.25 -7.79
N VAL A 211 -4.19 2.60 -8.48
CA VAL A 211 -3.47 3.89 -8.32
C VAL A 211 -3.17 4.53 -9.67
N THR A 212 -3.22 5.86 -9.75
CA THR A 212 -2.73 6.60 -10.92
C THR A 212 -1.30 7.07 -10.68
N ALA A 213 -0.36 6.68 -11.55
CA ALA A 213 1.05 7.01 -11.43
C ALA A 213 1.47 8.12 -12.41
N TRP A 214 2.06 9.19 -11.88
CA TRP A 214 2.67 10.27 -12.65
C TRP A 214 4.17 10.17 -12.55
N THR A 215 4.83 9.74 -13.62
CA THR A 215 6.27 9.42 -13.62
C THR A 215 7.07 10.20 -14.68
N PRO A 216 7.14 11.55 -14.63
CA PRO A 216 8.01 12.29 -15.53
C PRO A 216 9.49 11.94 -15.30
N ALA A 217 10.24 11.80 -16.38
CA ALA A 217 11.69 11.54 -16.34
C ALA A 217 12.46 12.53 -17.20
N ALA A 218 13.68 12.83 -16.77
CA ALA A 218 14.65 13.62 -17.53
C ALA A 218 15.92 12.79 -17.72
N THR A 219 16.36 12.63 -18.96
CA THR A 219 17.52 11.81 -19.31
C THR A 219 18.48 12.55 -20.22
N VAL A 220 19.77 12.22 -20.11
CA VAL A 220 20.79 12.58 -21.08
C VAL A 220 21.11 11.32 -21.88
N LYS A 221 21.11 11.43 -23.22
CA LYS A 221 21.40 10.32 -24.12
C LYS A 221 22.61 10.62 -24.97
N TYR A 222 23.45 9.60 -25.16
CA TYR A 222 24.51 9.55 -26.15
C TYR A 222 24.08 8.63 -27.31
N HIS A 223 23.99 9.20 -28.51
CA HIS A 223 23.62 8.55 -29.75
C HIS A 223 24.88 8.20 -30.53
N PHE A 224 24.97 6.95 -30.97
CA PHE A 224 26.04 6.47 -31.83
C PHE A 224 25.71 6.75 -33.30
N GLY A 225 26.75 7.07 -34.07
CA GLY A 225 26.63 7.39 -35.50
C GLY A 225 26.19 8.84 -35.77
N ALA A 226 26.38 9.27 -37.01
CA ALA A 226 26.12 10.63 -37.46
C ALA A 226 24.70 10.80 -38.02
N SER A 227 24.04 11.88 -37.63
CA SER A 227 22.71 12.28 -38.11
C SER A 227 22.71 12.45 -39.64
N GLY A 228 21.69 11.91 -40.33
CA GLY A 228 21.55 12.03 -41.79
C GLY A 228 22.45 11.13 -42.64
N GLN A 229 23.51 10.54 -42.07
CA GLN A 229 24.33 9.53 -42.75
C GLN A 229 23.99 8.12 -42.28
N THR A 230 23.79 7.94 -40.97
CA THR A 230 23.51 6.64 -40.37
C THR A 230 22.01 6.52 -40.09
N LYS A 231 21.30 5.68 -40.85
CA LYS A 231 19.85 5.48 -40.64
C LYS A 231 19.52 4.84 -39.30
N PHE A 232 20.32 3.90 -38.83
CA PHE A 232 20.14 3.21 -37.54
C PHE A 232 21.13 3.75 -36.51
N ARG A 233 20.62 4.37 -35.45
CA ARG A 233 21.43 5.05 -34.44
C ARG A 233 21.11 4.51 -33.06
N PRO A 234 21.89 3.54 -32.57
CA PRO A 234 21.83 3.10 -31.18
C PRO A 234 22.07 4.29 -30.23
N PHE A 235 21.51 4.21 -29.03
CA PHE A 235 21.82 5.16 -27.98
C PHE A 235 21.84 4.49 -26.60
N VAL A 236 22.56 5.12 -25.68
CA VAL A 236 22.52 4.84 -24.25
C VAL A 236 22.28 6.14 -23.51
N GLY A 237 21.64 6.09 -22.36
CA GLY A 237 21.37 7.28 -21.57
C GLY A 237 21.18 6.98 -20.09
N ALA A 238 21.27 8.05 -19.31
CA ALA A 238 21.04 8.03 -17.88
C ALA A 238 20.29 9.28 -17.45
N GLY A 239 19.55 9.18 -16.35
CA GLY A 239 18.73 10.28 -15.88
C GLY A 239 18.08 10.04 -14.54
N VAL A 240 17.01 10.78 -14.29
CA VAL A 240 16.23 10.73 -13.06
C VAL A 240 14.76 10.75 -13.39
N VAL A 241 13.99 9.95 -12.64
CA VAL A 241 12.52 9.92 -12.67
C VAL A 241 11.99 10.41 -11.33
N TYR A 242 10.86 11.10 -11.38
CA TYR A 242 10.06 11.46 -10.22
C TYR A 242 8.71 10.74 -10.31
N GLY A 243 8.34 10.00 -9.28
CA GLY A 243 7.06 9.30 -9.17
C GLY A 243 6.12 9.99 -8.18
N HIS A 244 4.94 10.36 -8.65
CA HIS A 244 3.84 10.87 -7.84
C HIS A 244 2.60 10.01 -8.03
N PHE A 245 2.02 9.53 -6.94
CA PHE A 245 0.96 8.53 -6.96
C PHE A 245 -0.32 9.10 -6.34
N ASN A 246 -1.42 9.09 -7.08
CA ASN A 246 -2.70 9.66 -6.62
C ASN A 246 -3.91 8.85 -7.08
N LYS A 247 -5.11 9.31 -6.67
CA LYS A 247 -6.40 8.68 -6.98
C LYS A 247 -6.44 7.19 -6.57
N LEU A 248 -5.98 6.92 -5.36
CA LEU A 248 -5.98 5.58 -4.78
C LEU A 248 -7.42 5.12 -4.53
N LYS A 249 -7.75 3.95 -5.05
CA LYS A 249 -9.00 3.24 -4.77
C LYS A 249 -8.66 1.90 -4.18
N LEU A 250 -9.18 1.62 -3.00
CA LEU A 250 -9.04 0.32 -2.36
C LEU A 250 -10.12 -0.62 -2.89
N ASN A 251 -9.86 -1.92 -2.87
CA ASN A 251 -10.88 -2.94 -3.07
C ASN A 251 -11.91 -2.89 -1.93
N ASP A 252 -13.20 -2.94 -2.27
CA ASP A 252 -14.28 -2.85 -1.29
C ASP A 252 -14.19 -3.93 -0.20
N GLY A 253 -13.78 -5.16 -0.56
CA GLY A 253 -13.57 -6.26 0.38
C GLY A 253 -12.46 -5.97 1.39
N VAL A 254 -11.31 -5.50 0.92
CA VAL A 254 -10.19 -5.07 1.79
C VAL A 254 -10.61 -3.87 2.66
N GLU A 255 -11.40 -2.93 2.11
CA GLU A 255 -11.93 -1.81 2.88
C GLU A 255 -12.85 -2.29 4.01
N GLN A 256 -13.76 -3.23 3.74
CA GLN A 256 -14.64 -3.81 4.76
C GLN A 256 -13.87 -4.58 5.84
N ASP A 257 -12.86 -5.35 5.47
CA ASP A 257 -11.99 -6.07 6.40
C ASP A 257 -11.30 -5.10 7.38
N LEU A 258 -10.75 -4.00 6.85
CA LEU A 258 -10.11 -2.96 7.67
C LEU A 258 -11.10 -2.18 8.55
N ILE A 259 -12.33 -1.97 8.08
CA ILE A 259 -13.41 -1.37 8.89
C ILE A 259 -13.76 -2.30 10.05
N GLN A 260 -13.89 -3.62 9.80
CA GLN A 260 -14.14 -4.61 10.85
C GLN A 260 -13.02 -4.64 11.89
N ALA A 261 -11.76 -4.61 11.45
CA ALA A 261 -10.62 -4.49 12.36
C ALA A 261 -10.67 -3.18 13.16
N GLY A 262 -11.11 -2.08 12.54
CA GLY A 262 -11.37 -0.81 13.22
C GLY A 262 -12.35 -0.96 14.38
N TYR A 263 -13.49 -1.64 14.17
CA TYR A 263 -14.44 -1.90 15.25
C TYR A 263 -13.85 -2.73 16.40
N MET A 264 -13.01 -3.71 16.10
CA MET A 264 -12.33 -4.50 17.12
C MET A 264 -11.42 -3.62 18.01
N ILE A 265 -10.63 -2.73 17.39
CA ILE A 265 -9.78 -1.79 18.14
C ILE A 265 -10.63 -0.81 18.95
N ASP A 266 -11.70 -0.25 18.39
CA ASP A 266 -12.60 0.63 19.13
C ASP A 266 -13.24 -0.08 20.33
N ASN A 267 -13.67 -1.34 20.17
CA ASN A 267 -14.21 -2.13 21.27
C ASN A 267 -13.18 -2.33 22.38
N ILE A 268 -11.90 -2.59 22.07
CA ILE A 268 -10.82 -2.65 23.07
C ILE A 268 -10.69 -1.31 23.81
N LEU A 269 -10.58 -0.20 23.07
CA LEU A 269 -10.38 1.14 23.63
C LEU A 269 -11.53 1.61 24.54
N ASN A 270 -12.74 1.08 24.32
CA ASN A 270 -13.94 1.40 25.08
C ASN A 270 -14.30 0.30 26.10
N ASP A 271 -13.32 -0.42 26.65
CA ASP A 271 -13.51 -1.43 27.72
C ASP A 271 -14.50 -2.56 27.36
N ARG A 272 -14.53 -2.96 26.08
CA ARG A 272 -15.35 -4.05 25.52
C ARG A 272 -14.48 -5.09 24.80
N ALA A 273 -13.34 -5.46 25.39
CA ALA A 273 -12.39 -6.39 24.79
C ALA A 273 -12.99 -7.79 24.51
N GLY A 274 -14.02 -8.21 25.23
CA GLY A 274 -14.73 -9.47 24.96
C GLY A 274 -15.51 -9.46 23.64
N GLU A 275 -16.05 -8.30 23.23
CA GLU A 275 -16.70 -8.13 21.91
C GLU A 275 -15.67 -8.04 20.79
N ALA A 276 -14.54 -7.36 21.05
CA ALA A 276 -13.41 -7.34 20.12
C ALA A 276 -12.84 -8.75 19.88
N LEU A 277 -12.82 -9.60 20.92
CA LEU A 277 -12.35 -10.97 20.83
C LEU A 277 -13.26 -11.84 19.95
N HIS A 278 -14.57 -11.61 19.97
CA HIS A 278 -15.49 -12.31 19.08
C HIS A 278 -15.32 -11.86 17.63
N GLY A 279 -15.11 -10.56 17.42
CA GLY A 279 -14.95 -9.92 16.11
C GLY A 279 -16.21 -9.20 15.65
N GLY A 280 -16.08 -8.45 14.55
CA GLY A 280 -17.15 -7.63 13.99
C GLY A 280 -17.41 -6.33 14.76
N GLN A 281 -18.55 -5.70 14.48
CA GLN A 281 -18.91 -4.39 15.04
C GLN A 281 -19.18 -4.46 16.56
N GLY A 282 -19.85 -5.51 17.02
CA GLY A 282 -20.36 -5.59 18.40
C GLY A 282 -21.22 -4.38 18.74
N SER A 283 -20.99 -3.80 19.91
CA SER A 283 -21.66 -2.58 20.39
C SER A 283 -20.93 -1.30 19.95
N SER A 284 -19.89 -1.37 19.11
CA SER A 284 -19.14 -0.19 18.68
C SER A 284 -20.03 0.82 17.97
N THR A 285 -19.94 2.07 18.40
CA THR A 285 -20.59 3.23 17.77
C THR A 285 -19.62 4.02 16.89
N ALA A 286 -18.40 3.51 16.71
CA ALA A 286 -17.41 4.15 15.87
C ALA A 286 -17.90 4.22 14.43
N THR A 287 -17.31 5.13 13.68
CA THR A 287 -17.50 5.28 12.23
C THR A 287 -16.14 5.16 11.56
N PRO A 288 -15.55 3.95 11.48
CA PRO A 288 -14.24 3.75 10.91
C PRO A 288 -14.24 4.12 9.43
N LYS A 289 -13.26 4.93 9.03
CA LYS A 289 -13.03 5.28 7.64
C LYS A 289 -11.60 4.95 7.26
N VAL A 290 -11.45 4.27 6.13
CA VAL A 290 -10.15 3.91 5.57
C VAL A 290 -9.63 5.04 4.68
N LYS A 291 -8.36 5.38 4.86
CA LYS A 291 -7.66 6.35 4.03
C LYS A 291 -6.33 5.77 3.59
N VAL A 292 -6.08 5.81 2.29
CA VAL A 292 -4.82 5.35 1.71
C VAL A 292 -4.04 6.56 1.19
N LYS A 293 -2.73 6.57 1.46
CA LYS A 293 -1.77 7.54 0.95
C LYS A 293 -0.52 6.81 0.49
N THR A 294 0.18 7.42 -0.45
CA THR A 294 1.48 6.94 -0.94
C THR A 294 2.48 8.09 -0.91
N SER A 295 3.73 7.80 -0.56
CA SER A 295 4.81 8.77 -0.70
C SER A 295 5.19 8.96 -2.17
N ASP A 296 5.77 10.11 -2.47
CA ASP A 296 6.48 10.32 -3.73
C ASP A 296 7.83 9.61 -3.69
N ALA A 297 8.44 9.41 -4.87
CA ALA A 297 9.70 8.70 -5.00
C ALA A 297 10.56 9.27 -6.13
N PHE A 298 11.88 9.12 -6.01
CA PHE A 298 12.84 9.44 -7.07
C PHE A 298 13.73 8.24 -7.32
N ALA A 299 14.11 8.02 -8.57
CA ALA A 299 15.05 6.96 -8.92
C ALA A 299 15.94 7.39 -10.09
N PRO A 300 17.18 6.85 -10.16
CA PRO A 300 17.96 6.93 -11.39
C PRO A 300 17.27 6.13 -12.49
N VAL A 301 17.45 6.56 -13.73
CA VAL A 301 16.99 5.85 -14.93
C VAL A 301 18.20 5.51 -15.78
N LEU A 302 18.30 4.27 -16.22
CA LEU A 302 19.24 3.83 -17.24
C LEU A 302 18.44 3.42 -18.47
N THR A 303 18.81 3.91 -19.65
CA THR A 303 18.08 3.62 -20.89
C THR A 303 19.05 3.21 -21.99
N ALA A 304 18.64 2.24 -22.79
CA ALA A 304 19.34 1.83 -24.00
C ALA A 304 18.31 1.60 -25.10
N GLY A 305 18.66 1.95 -26.33
CA GLY A 305 17.71 1.88 -27.42
C GLY A 305 18.32 2.23 -28.75
N PHE A 306 17.46 2.53 -29.71
CA PHE A 306 17.84 2.95 -31.04
C PHE A 306 16.81 3.92 -31.61
N THR A 307 17.29 4.76 -32.53
CA THR A 307 16.44 5.49 -33.46
C THR A 307 16.71 4.98 -34.88
N PHE A 308 15.67 4.92 -35.71
CA PHE A 308 15.77 4.58 -37.12
C PHE A 308 15.12 5.65 -37.99
N ASP A 309 15.91 6.28 -38.85
CA ASP A 309 15.47 7.38 -39.72
C ASP A 309 14.68 6.83 -40.91
N LEU A 310 13.38 7.14 -40.95
CA LEU A 310 12.48 6.78 -42.05
C LEU A 310 12.65 7.76 -43.21
N THR A 311 12.78 9.04 -42.88
CA THR A 311 13.08 10.16 -43.78
C THR A 311 14.01 11.13 -43.03
N ASP A 312 14.36 12.26 -43.65
CA ASP A 312 15.19 13.26 -42.97
C ASP A 312 14.53 13.77 -41.68
N ARG A 313 13.20 13.83 -41.61
CA ARG A 313 12.45 14.40 -40.47
C ARG A 313 11.74 13.36 -39.61
N TRP A 314 11.24 12.29 -40.21
CA TRP A 314 10.54 11.22 -39.49
C TRP A 314 11.48 10.09 -39.08
N PHE A 315 11.34 9.65 -37.83
CA PHE A 315 12.08 8.51 -37.30
C PHE A 315 11.18 7.62 -36.45
N THR A 316 11.57 6.37 -36.28
CA THR A 316 11.03 5.49 -35.24
C THR A 316 12.07 5.32 -34.15
N THR A 317 11.63 5.03 -32.93
CA THR A 317 12.51 4.83 -31.78
C THR A 317 12.02 3.67 -30.95
N GLY A 318 12.96 2.85 -30.48
CA GLY A 318 12.73 1.76 -29.55
C GLY A 318 13.68 1.89 -28.38
N SER A 319 13.21 1.69 -27.15
CA SER A 319 14.08 1.66 -25.98
C SER A 319 13.64 0.70 -24.89
N LEU A 320 14.62 0.31 -24.08
CA LEU A 320 14.50 -0.41 -22.84
C LEU A 320 15.09 0.45 -21.74
N SER A 321 14.32 0.71 -20.69
CA SER A 321 14.75 1.53 -19.55
C SER A 321 14.58 0.77 -18.25
N TYR A 322 15.52 0.92 -17.34
CA TYR A 322 15.50 0.31 -16.02
C TYR A 322 15.66 1.38 -14.94
N MET A 323 14.85 1.30 -13.88
CA MET A 323 14.81 2.29 -12.80
C MET A 323 15.08 1.61 -11.45
N PRO A 324 16.34 1.36 -11.07
CA PRO A 324 16.66 0.64 -9.85
C PRO A 324 16.36 1.47 -8.59
N ASN A 325 16.00 0.78 -7.51
CA ASN A 325 15.63 1.34 -6.22
C ASN A 325 14.45 2.33 -6.31
N PHE A 326 13.57 2.14 -7.29
CA PHE A 326 12.37 2.95 -7.39
C PHE A 326 11.32 2.38 -6.45
N ASN A 327 11.23 2.94 -5.25
CA ASN A 327 10.34 2.47 -4.20
C ASN A 327 9.57 3.62 -3.55
N ASN A 328 8.39 3.30 -3.03
CA ASN A 328 7.55 4.23 -2.29
C ASN A 328 6.95 3.54 -1.05
N VAL A 329 6.35 4.32 -0.15
CA VAL A 329 5.67 3.80 1.03
C VAL A 329 4.18 4.03 0.89
N ALA A 330 3.39 2.96 0.91
CA ALA A 330 1.96 3.01 1.07
C ALA A 330 1.60 3.06 2.56
N THR A 331 0.79 4.03 2.95
CA THR A 331 0.24 4.18 4.30
C THR A 331 -1.27 4.04 4.23
N VAL A 332 -1.79 3.03 4.93
CA VAL A 332 -3.23 2.85 5.15
C VAL A 332 -3.55 3.28 6.57
N THR A 333 -4.62 4.04 6.75
CA THR A 333 -5.04 4.53 8.06
C THR A 333 -6.53 4.29 8.23
N VAL A 334 -6.90 3.67 9.35
CA VAL A 334 -8.30 3.53 9.78
C VAL A 334 -8.53 4.52 10.91
N THR A 335 -9.43 5.47 10.69
CA THR A 335 -9.75 6.53 11.65
C THR A 335 -11.22 6.49 11.96
N ASP A 336 -11.58 6.52 13.24
CA ASP A 336 -12.96 6.77 13.63
C ASP A 336 -13.29 8.25 13.42
N THR A 337 -14.24 8.52 12.53
CA THR A 337 -14.60 9.90 12.19
C THR A 337 -15.40 10.62 13.28
N SER A 338 -15.99 9.87 14.23
CA SER A 338 -16.76 10.45 15.32
C SER A 338 -15.87 11.08 16.40
N THR A 339 -14.74 10.44 16.69
CA THR A 339 -13.76 10.91 17.70
C THR A 339 -12.48 11.49 17.10
N SER A 340 -12.26 11.35 15.78
CA SER A 340 -10.99 11.64 15.10
C SER A 340 -9.80 10.80 15.59
N THR A 341 -10.06 9.67 16.27
CA THR A 341 -9.03 8.76 16.77
C THR A 341 -8.52 7.85 15.66
N GLN A 342 -7.19 7.75 15.52
CA GLN A 342 -6.57 6.82 14.59
C GLN A 342 -6.51 5.41 15.19
N LEU A 343 -7.36 4.50 14.74
CA LEU A 343 -7.45 3.14 15.30
C LEU A 343 -6.30 2.25 14.82
N ILE A 344 -6.02 2.28 13.52
CA ILE A 344 -5.01 1.43 12.88
C ILE A 344 -4.20 2.28 11.88
N LYS A 345 -2.89 2.07 11.84
CA LYS A 345 -2.01 2.57 10.80
C LYS A 345 -1.13 1.44 10.31
N SER A 346 -1.19 1.19 9.00
CA SER A 346 -0.35 0.23 8.30
C SER A 346 0.57 0.97 7.33
N THR A 347 1.84 0.55 7.27
CA THR A 347 2.83 1.05 6.31
C THR A 347 3.51 -0.12 5.61
N THR A 348 3.49 -0.09 4.28
CA THR A 348 4.10 -1.10 3.43
C THR A 348 5.04 -0.44 2.43
N LYS A 349 6.24 -0.98 2.29
CA LYS A 349 7.17 -0.57 1.23
C LYS A 349 6.77 -1.23 -0.08
N ILE A 350 6.58 -0.45 -1.12
CA ILE A 350 6.30 -0.94 -2.48
C ILE A 350 7.58 -0.75 -3.28
N ASP A 351 8.17 -1.86 -3.70
CA ASP A 351 9.30 -1.86 -4.63
C ASP A 351 8.73 -1.98 -6.05
N LEU A 352 9.08 -1.03 -6.92
CA LEU A 352 8.63 -1.03 -8.31
C LEU A 352 9.73 -1.59 -9.21
N ASP A 353 10.95 -1.04 -9.08
CA ASP A 353 12.13 -1.35 -9.90
C ASP A 353 11.82 -1.66 -11.38
N PRO A 354 11.06 -0.79 -12.07
CA PRO A 354 10.43 -1.18 -13.32
C PRO A 354 11.42 -1.31 -14.47
N LEU A 355 11.14 -2.30 -15.32
CA LEU A 355 11.65 -2.39 -16.67
C LEU A 355 10.60 -1.82 -17.62
N VAL A 356 10.97 -0.81 -18.40
CA VAL A 356 10.05 -0.09 -19.29
C VAL A 356 10.50 -0.24 -20.73
N THR A 357 9.61 -0.72 -21.58
CA THR A 357 9.82 -0.71 -23.03
C THR A 357 9.06 0.44 -23.65
N TYR A 358 9.65 1.07 -24.66
CA TYR A 358 9.01 2.14 -25.43
C TYR A 358 9.20 1.88 -26.92
N LEU A 359 8.13 2.03 -27.70
CA LEU A 359 8.16 1.98 -29.16
C LEU A 359 7.31 3.11 -29.71
N GLY A 360 7.92 4.01 -30.48
CA GLY A 360 7.24 5.22 -30.94
C GLY A 360 7.75 5.76 -32.25
N VAL A 361 6.98 6.69 -32.81
CA VAL A 361 7.31 7.44 -34.02
C VAL A 361 7.50 8.90 -33.63
N GLY A 362 8.50 9.55 -34.22
CA GLY A 362 8.86 10.92 -33.92
C GLY A 362 9.19 11.75 -35.15
N TYR A 363 9.26 13.06 -34.91
CA TYR A 363 9.56 14.08 -35.90
C TYR A 363 10.65 15.02 -35.39
N ARG A 364 11.62 15.35 -36.25
CA ARG A 364 12.71 16.29 -35.97
C ARG A 364 12.48 17.62 -36.68
N PHE A 365 12.63 18.71 -35.94
CA PHE A 365 12.50 20.10 -36.40
C PHE A 365 13.84 20.69 -36.83
#